data_AF-A0A455U045-F1
#
_entry.id   AF-A0A455U045-F1
#
_cell.length_a   1.000
_cell.length_b   1.000
_cell.length_c   1.000
_cell.angle_alpha   90.00
_cell.angle_beta   90.00
_cell.angle_gamma   90.00
#
_symmetry.space_group_name_H-M   'P 1'
#
loop_
_entity.id
_entity.type
_entity.pdbx_description
1 polymer ?
#
loop_
_entity_poly.entity_id
_entity_poly.type
_entity_poly.pdbx_seq_one_letter_code
_entity_poly.pdbx_strand_id
1 'polypeptide(L)'
;MSASPHVLPNSRNGQRMGDWKAIDTMVHDGLWDAFNNYHMGITAENLAEKYGITREEMDKFAAQSQQNAANAIKEGKFKSQIVPVHIPQRKGDPVVFDTDENPREVTAEKLGGMKPAFKRWHRYRG
;
A
#
# COMPACT_ATOMS: atom_id res chain seq x y z
N MET A 1 -1.10 -7.21 3.65
CA MET A 1 -1.17 -7.67 5.06
C MET A 1 -2.63 -7.81 5.48
N SER A 2 -3.43 -8.60 4.76
CA SER A 2 -4.91 -8.58 4.90
C SER A 2 -5.42 -9.28 6.17
N ALA A 3 -4.60 -10.13 6.79
CA ALA A 3 -4.96 -10.90 7.98
C ALA A 3 -4.23 -10.41 9.26
N SER A 4 -3.60 -9.23 9.22
CA SER A 4 -2.92 -8.67 10.40
C SER A 4 -3.89 -8.39 11.54
N PRO A 5 -3.59 -8.83 12.78
CA PRO A 5 -4.49 -8.64 13.91
C PRO A 5 -4.38 -7.23 14.51
N HIS A 6 -5.29 -6.93 15.44
CA HIS A 6 -5.06 -5.87 16.42
C HIS A 6 -4.43 -6.46 17.69
N VAL A 7 -3.59 -5.68 18.36
CA VAL A 7 -3.03 -6.03 19.68
C VAL A 7 -3.51 -5.06 20.73
N LEU A 8 -3.61 -5.55 21.98
CA LEU A 8 -4.08 -4.77 23.12
C LEU A 8 -2.94 -4.66 24.14
N PRO A 9 -2.14 -3.57 24.10
CA PRO A 9 -1.03 -3.38 25.02
C PRO A 9 -1.48 -3.41 26.48
N ASN A 10 -0.62 -3.91 27.37
CA ASN A 10 -0.86 -4.03 28.81
C ASN A 10 -2.04 -4.93 29.23
N SER A 11 -2.66 -5.65 28.29
CA SER A 11 -3.77 -6.59 28.58
C SER A 11 -3.42 -7.68 29.58
N ARG A 12 -2.14 -8.07 29.64
CA ARG A 12 -1.63 -9.01 30.64
C ARG A 12 -1.80 -8.52 32.09
N ASN A 13 -1.67 -7.21 32.32
CA ASN A 13 -1.71 -6.61 33.67
C ASN A 13 -3.10 -6.03 34.00
N GLY A 14 -3.95 -5.86 32.98
CA GLY A 14 -5.28 -5.26 33.10
C GLY A 14 -5.29 -3.73 33.03
N GLN A 15 -6.43 -3.17 32.66
CA GLN A 15 -6.72 -1.73 32.67
C GLN A 15 -7.87 -1.48 33.63
N ARG A 16 -7.59 -0.88 34.80
CA ARG A 16 -8.58 -0.76 35.89
C ARG A 16 -9.71 0.21 35.56
N MET A 17 -9.41 1.33 34.91
CA MET A 17 -10.37 2.38 34.55
C MET A 17 -9.79 3.24 33.42
N GLY A 18 -10.66 3.76 32.54
CA GLY A 18 -10.28 4.61 31.40
C GLY A 18 -10.20 3.85 30.07
N ASP A 19 -9.89 4.57 29.01
CA ASP A 19 -9.91 4.04 27.65
C ASP A 19 -8.80 3.01 27.41
N TRP A 20 -9.07 2.10 26.47
CA TRP A 20 -8.10 1.13 25.97
C TRP A 20 -7.99 1.24 24.46
N LYS A 21 -6.76 1.36 23.96
CA LYS A 21 -6.48 1.43 22.53
C LYS A 21 -6.09 0.05 21.99
N ALA A 22 -6.91 -0.49 21.09
CA ALA A 22 -6.49 -1.58 20.22
C ALA A 22 -5.57 -1.01 19.12
N ILE A 23 -4.38 -1.58 18.97
CA ILE A 23 -3.36 -1.14 18.02
C ILE A 23 -3.39 -2.05 16.80
N ASP A 24 -3.49 -1.47 15.61
CA ASP A 24 -3.35 -2.18 14.33
C ASP A 24 -1.87 -2.56 14.12
N THR A 25 -1.59 -3.87 14.09
CA THR A 25 -0.22 -4.39 13.90
C THR A 25 0.32 -4.15 12.49
N MET A 26 -0.55 -4.07 11.47
CA MET A 26 -0.12 -3.75 10.11
C MET A 26 0.54 -2.37 10.07
N VAL A 27 -0.09 -1.40 10.74
CA VAL A 27 0.43 -0.03 10.80
C VAL A 27 1.61 0.04 11.75
N HIS A 28 1.42 -0.38 13.01
CA HIS A 28 2.40 -0.19 14.06
C HIS A 28 3.71 -0.96 13.82
N ASP A 29 3.63 -2.21 13.37
CA ASP A 29 4.81 -3.08 13.28
C ASP A 29 5.44 -3.08 11.88
N GLY A 30 4.71 -2.62 10.85
CA GLY A 30 5.15 -2.68 9.45
C GLY A 30 5.27 -1.33 8.72
N LEU A 31 4.45 -0.34 9.07
CA LEU A 31 4.30 0.90 8.30
C LEU A 31 4.56 2.18 9.11
N TRP A 32 4.97 2.05 10.36
CA TRP A 32 5.27 3.14 11.26
C TRP A 32 6.77 3.19 11.58
N ASP A 33 7.35 4.38 11.54
CA ASP A 33 8.76 4.56 11.87
C ASP A 33 8.98 4.44 13.38
N ALA A 34 9.80 3.47 13.78
CA ALA A 34 10.06 3.19 15.20
C ALA A 34 10.81 4.31 15.92
N PHE A 35 11.53 5.18 15.21
CA PHE A 35 12.42 6.20 15.80
C PHE A 35 11.81 7.60 15.75
N ASN A 36 11.13 7.93 14.67
CA ASN A 36 10.64 9.27 14.34
C ASN A 36 9.13 9.40 14.53
N ASN A 37 8.43 8.31 14.85
CA ASN A 37 7.01 8.29 15.21
C ASN A 37 6.08 8.91 14.14
N TYR A 38 6.21 8.46 12.89
CA TYR A 38 5.30 8.80 11.80
C TYR A 38 5.11 7.62 10.82
N HIS A 39 4.12 7.71 9.94
CA HIS A 39 3.92 6.70 8.89
C HIS A 39 5.05 6.72 7.85
N MET A 40 5.41 5.57 7.27
CA MET A 40 6.36 5.43 6.15
C MET A 40 6.00 6.28 4.92
N GLY A 41 4.77 6.78 4.82
CA GLY A 41 4.39 7.71 3.75
C GLY A 41 5.09 9.06 3.90
N ILE A 42 5.37 9.48 5.14
CA ILE A 42 6.07 10.72 5.45
C ILE A 42 7.57 10.61 5.13
N THR A 43 8.18 9.42 5.24
CA THR A 43 9.58 9.25 4.80
C THR A 43 9.72 9.49 3.30
N ALA A 44 8.79 9.00 2.50
CA ALA A 44 8.75 9.26 1.06
C ALA A 44 8.60 10.76 0.75
N GLU A 45 7.72 11.46 1.48
CA GLU A 45 7.53 12.92 1.38
C GLU A 45 8.83 13.68 1.71
N ASN A 46 9.56 13.26 2.75
CA ASN A 46 10.84 13.85 3.13
C ASN A 46 11.92 13.64 2.06
N LEU A 47 11.95 12.46 1.43
CA LEU A 47 12.87 12.17 0.33
C LEU A 47 12.52 12.99 -0.92
N ALA A 48 11.23 13.09 -1.26
CA ALA A 48 10.78 13.89 -2.39
C ALA A 48 11.20 15.36 -2.23
N GLU A 49 11.01 15.93 -1.02
CA GLU A 49 11.44 17.29 -0.70
C GLU A 49 12.97 17.44 -0.76
N LYS A 50 13.72 16.51 -0.16
CA LYS A 50 15.19 16.54 -0.13
C LYS A 50 15.83 16.46 -1.51
N TYR A 51 15.26 15.68 -2.41
CA TYR A 51 15.82 15.42 -3.75
C TYR A 51 15.09 16.20 -4.86
N GLY A 52 14.10 17.02 -4.52
CA GLY A 52 13.34 17.82 -5.49
C GLY A 52 12.48 16.99 -6.44
N ILE A 53 11.99 15.82 -6.00
CA ILE A 53 11.14 14.95 -6.82
C ILE A 53 9.73 15.53 -6.86
N THR A 54 9.28 15.87 -8.05
CA THR A 54 7.97 16.52 -8.26
C THR A 54 6.82 15.50 -8.23
N ARG A 55 5.59 16.01 -8.01
CA ARG A 55 4.39 15.17 -8.05
C ARG A 55 4.18 14.57 -9.44
N GLU A 56 4.43 15.37 -10.46
CA GLU A 56 4.29 14.99 -11.86
C GLU A 56 5.24 13.84 -12.23
N GLU A 57 6.48 13.88 -11.73
CA GLU A 57 7.45 12.78 -11.91
C GLU A 57 6.99 11.50 -11.22
N MET A 58 6.51 11.60 -9.98
CA MET A 58 5.98 10.45 -9.24
C MET A 58 4.77 9.82 -9.95
N ASP A 59 3.83 10.63 -10.41
CA ASP A 59 2.63 10.16 -11.12
C ASP A 59 2.98 9.53 -12.48
N LYS A 60 3.94 10.12 -13.22
CA LYS A 60 4.45 9.56 -14.48
C LYS A 60 5.11 8.21 -14.25
N PHE A 61 5.95 8.10 -13.22
CA PHE A 61 6.60 6.85 -12.85
C PHE A 61 5.58 5.78 -12.45
N ALA A 62 4.59 6.12 -11.62
CA ALA A 62 3.54 5.20 -11.20
C ALA A 62 2.71 4.70 -12.39
N ALA A 63 2.31 5.58 -13.31
CA ALA A 63 1.57 5.19 -14.52
C ALA A 63 2.41 4.26 -15.42
N GLN A 64 3.70 4.56 -15.61
CA GLN A 64 4.60 3.70 -16.38
C GLN A 64 4.78 2.32 -15.72
N SER A 65 4.91 2.28 -14.39
CA SER A 65 5.02 1.02 -13.64
C SER A 65 3.80 0.13 -13.85
N GLN A 66 2.60 0.71 -13.77
CA GLN A 66 1.34 0.02 -14.03
C GLN A 66 1.25 -0.52 -15.46
N GLN A 67 1.63 0.29 -16.46
CA GLN A 67 1.65 -0.14 -17.86
C GLN A 67 2.65 -1.28 -18.11
N ASN A 68 3.84 -1.20 -17.52
CA ASN A 68 4.86 -2.25 -17.65
C ASN A 68 4.37 -3.57 -17.07
N ALA A 69 3.74 -3.55 -15.88
CA ALA A 69 3.17 -4.73 -15.25
C ALA A 69 2.02 -5.32 -16.08
N ALA A 70 1.10 -4.48 -16.58
CA ALA A 70 0.01 -4.93 -17.44
C ALA A 70 0.51 -5.57 -18.74
N ASN A 71 1.53 -5.00 -19.37
CA ASN A 71 2.16 -5.57 -20.58
C ASN A 71 2.85 -6.90 -20.27
N ALA A 72 3.59 -7.00 -19.15
CA ALA A 72 4.25 -8.23 -18.76
C ALA A 72 3.26 -9.37 -18.48
N ILE A 73 2.09 -9.06 -17.90
CA ILE A 73 0.99 -10.02 -17.74
C ILE A 73 0.43 -10.44 -19.10
N LYS A 74 0.11 -9.49 -19.99
CA LYS A 74 -0.42 -9.76 -21.34
C LYS A 74 0.53 -10.61 -22.19
N GLU A 75 1.83 -10.38 -22.06
CA GLU A 75 2.90 -11.12 -22.75
C GLU A 75 3.28 -12.43 -22.04
N GLY A 76 2.65 -12.76 -20.90
CA GLY A 76 2.91 -14.00 -20.17
C GLY A 76 4.27 -14.08 -19.47
N LYS A 77 4.98 -12.95 -19.30
CA LYS A 77 6.34 -12.91 -18.73
C LYS A 77 6.43 -13.42 -17.29
N PHE A 78 5.34 -13.35 -16.53
CA PHE A 78 5.28 -13.84 -15.16
C PHE A 78 4.85 -15.30 -15.03
N LYS A 79 4.38 -15.96 -16.11
CA LYS A 79 3.85 -17.33 -16.04
C LYS A 79 4.89 -18.35 -15.57
N SER A 80 6.18 -18.13 -15.83
CA SER A 80 7.25 -19.01 -15.37
C SER A 80 7.69 -18.78 -13.91
N GLN A 81 7.23 -17.68 -13.29
CA GLN A 81 7.68 -17.26 -11.96
C GLN A 81 6.56 -17.33 -10.91
N ILE A 82 5.30 -17.31 -11.34
CA ILE A 82 4.13 -17.43 -10.46
C ILE A 82 3.78 -18.91 -10.26
N VAL A 83 3.76 -19.35 -9.01
CA VAL A 83 3.16 -20.62 -8.61
C VAL A 83 1.69 -20.38 -8.28
N PRO A 84 0.73 -21.01 -8.98
CA PRO A 84 -0.69 -20.80 -8.73
C PRO A 84 -1.11 -21.16 -7.30
N VAL A 85 -1.98 -20.34 -6.71
CA VAL A 85 -2.62 -20.60 -5.42
C VAL A 85 -4.05 -21.06 -5.67
N HIS A 86 -4.38 -22.27 -5.21
CA HIS A 86 -5.73 -22.82 -5.32
C HIS A 86 -6.56 -22.40 -4.10
N ILE A 87 -7.57 -21.55 -4.31
CA ILE A 87 -8.43 -21.02 -3.26
C ILE A 87 -9.67 -21.92 -3.11
N PRO A 88 -9.80 -22.66 -1.99
CA PRO A 88 -10.92 -23.57 -1.78
C PRO A 88 -12.25 -22.84 -1.84
N GLN A 89 -13.22 -23.44 -2.53
CA GLN A 89 -14.58 -22.94 -2.59
C GLN A 89 -15.47 -23.78 -1.67
N ARG A 90 -16.48 -23.15 -1.07
CA ARG A 90 -17.48 -23.86 -0.24
C ARG A 90 -18.20 -24.97 -1.03
N LYS A 91 -18.38 -24.78 -2.34
CA LYS A 91 -18.92 -25.75 -3.28
C LYS A 91 -18.19 -25.61 -4.61
N GLY A 92 -17.94 -26.72 -5.29
CA GLY A 92 -17.27 -26.75 -6.59
C GLY A 92 -15.74 -26.75 -6.47
N ASP A 93 -15.08 -26.65 -7.61
CA ASP A 93 -13.63 -26.72 -7.71
C ASP A 93 -12.94 -25.45 -7.17
N PRO A 94 -11.68 -25.54 -6.71
CA PRO A 94 -10.93 -24.39 -6.25
C PRO A 94 -10.77 -23.33 -7.36
N VAL A 95 -10.87 -22.05 -6.98
CA VAL A 95 -10.50 -20.95 -7.87
C VAL A 95 -8.98 -20.86 -7.93
N VAL A 96 -8.41 -20.87 -9.12
CA VAL A 96 -6.97 -20.77 -9.32
C VAL A 96 -6.58 -19.30 -9.41
N PHE A 97 -5.76 -18.83 -8.47
CA PHE A 97 -5.15 -17.51 -8.48
C PHE A 97 -3.71 -17.61 -8.99
N ASP A 98 -3.46 -17.16 -10.22
CA ASP A 98 -2.18 -17.29 -10.92
C ASP A 98 -1.70 -15.99 -11.59
N THR A 99 -2.35 -14.87 -11.27
CA THR A 99 -2.14 -13.59 -11.94
C THR A 99 -2.23 -12.47 -10.90
N ASP A 100 -1.26 -11.55 -10.90
CA ASP A 100 -1.27 -10.39 -10.01
C ASP A 100 -2.52 -9.53 -10.23
N GLU A 101 -3.28 -9.28 -9.16
CA GLU A 101 -4.59 -8.61 -9.23
C GLU A 101 -4.53 -7.07 -9.17
N ASN A 102 -3.38 -6.52 -8.80
CA ASN A 102 -3.22 -5.09 -8.53
C ASN A 102 -2.83 -4.22 -9.73
N PRO A 103 -2.14 -4.72 -10.77
CA PRO A 103 -1.92 -3.95 -11.99
C PRO A 103 -3.24 -3.45 -12.59
N ARG A 104 -3.31 -2.15 -12.88
CA ARG A 104 -4.50 -1.45 -13.38
C ARG A 104 -4.11 -0.52 -14.51
N GLU A 105 -4.97 -0.38 -15.50
CA GLU A 105 -4.78 0.65 -16.53
C GLU A 105 -5.05 2.04 -15.92
N VAL A 106 -4.00 2.85 -15.80
CA VAL A 106 -4.05 4.21 -15.25
C VAL A 106 -3.23 5.16 -16.10
N THR A 107 -3.55 6.45 -16.05
CA THR A 107 -2.77 7.51 -16.69
C THR A 107 -2.20 8.46 -15.63
N ALA A 108 -1.09 9.12 -15.94
CA ALA A 108 -0.50 10.12 -15.05
C ALA A 108 -1.49 11.26 -14.73
N GLU A 109 -2.31 11.68 -15.69
CA GLU A 109 -3.37 12.67 -15.49
C GLU A 109 -4.40 12.22 -14.43
N LYS A 110 -4.87 10.97 -14.52
CA LYS A 110 -5.81 10.40 -13.55
C LYS A 110 -5.18 10.33 -12.15
N LEU A 111 -3.89 10.00 -12.06
CA LEU A 111 -3.16 9.97 -10.80
C LEU A 111 -2.98 11.39 -10.23
N GLY A 112 -2.67 12.39 -11.06
CA GLY A 112 -2.53 13.80 -10.65
C GLY A 112 -3.79 14.38 -10.00
N GLY A 113 -4.96 13.90 -10.39
CA GLY A 113 -6.23 14.27 -9.75
C GLY A 113 -6.37 13.82 -8.28
N MET A 114 -5.59 12.83 -7.84
CA MET A 114 -5.71 12.25 -6.49
C MET A 114 -5.18 13.19 -5.40
N LYS A 115 -5.86 13.16 -4.24
CA LYS A 115 -5.40 13.86 -3.05
C LYS A 115 -4.20 13.14 -2.44
N PRO A 116 -3.23 13.87 -1.89
CA PRO A 116 -2.15 13.29 -1.11
C PRO A 116 -2.68 12.47 0.06
N ALA A 117 -2.06 11.31 0.33
CA ALA A 117 -2.54 10.37 1.34
C ALA A 117 -2.02 10.68 2.76
N PHE A 118 -0.84 11.30 2.91
CA PHE A 118 -0.16 11.45 4.20
C PHE A 118 0.12 12.91 4.58
N LYS A 119 0.89 13.64 3.76
CA LYS A 119 1.18 15.06 3.99
C LYS A 119 0.19 15.88 3.15
N ARG A 120 -0.52 16.83 3.78
CA ARG A 120 -1.34 17.77 2.99
C ARG A 120 -0.39 18.76 2.31
N TRP A 121 -0.37 18.72 0.99
CA TRP A 121 0.31 19.74 0.20
C TRP A 121 -0.59 20.97 0.18
N HIS A 122 -0.08 22.13 0.60
CA HIS A 122 -0.76 23.39 0.34
C HIS A 122 -0.76 23.57 -1.18
N ARG A 123 -1.87 23.21 -1.84
CA ARG A 123 -2.13 23.77 -3.18
C ARG A 123 -2.21 25.26 -2.95
N TYR A 124 -1.21 26.03 -3.40
CA TYR A 124 -1.36 27.45 -3.58
C TYR A 124 -2.59 27.64 -4.47
N ARG A 125 -3.72 27.96 -3.85
CA ARG A 125 -4.86 28.53 -4.56
C ARG A 125 -4.42 29.97 -4.84
N GLY A 126 -3.92 30.18 -6.05
CA GLY A 126 -4.00 31.51 -6.67
C GLY A 126 -5.45 31.93 -6.81
#